data_AF-A0A8B6UKY7-F1
#
_entry.id   AF-A0A8B6UKY7-F1
#
_cell.length_a   1.000
_cell.length_b   1.000
_cell.length_c   1.000
_cell.angle_alpha   90.00
_cell.angle_beta   90.00
_cell.angle_gamma   90.00
#
_symmetry.space_group_name_H-M   'P 1'
#
loop_
_entity.id
_entity.type
_entity.pdbx_description
1 polymer ?
#
loop_
_entity_poly.entity_id
_entity_poly.type
_entity_poly.pdbx_seq_one_letter_code
_entity_poly.pdbx_strand_id
1 'polypeptide(L)'
;MKIRIGLMLLALLGGCDNPPESQKGFAGLGGEAVAFAPVVPGRVFGFPADHGVHQGYRIEWWYVTANLKDAEGREFGVQWTLFRNALSGGSQADGWRNQTIWLGHAAVTSATVHHAAERYARGGVGQAGVRAVPFEAWIDDWQFTTQASGTDPLADMQLKARDPHFRYELRLTSTRPLVLQGDKGFSQKSEQGQASYYYSQPFFQTSGQLEIDGQRYTVSGPAWLDREWSSQPLTANQTGWDWFSLHLDSGEQVMLYRMRHKDGAPYLTGTWIDARGQAQPLHAADIELVPVDTARVSGRSMPVRWSIKIPGKQLEISTHALNPDAWMALRIPYWEGPVQVSGSHGGSGYLEMTGY
;
A
#
# COMPACT_ATOMS: atom_id res chain seq x y z
N MET A 1 -70.53 36.31 40.14
CA MET A 1 -70.25 37.48 39.26
C MET A 1 -68.86 37.28 38.64
N LYS A 2 -68.73 37.43 37.31
CA LYS A 2 -67.49 37.44 36.48
C LYS A 2 -66.92 36.10 35.96
N ILE A 3 -67.47 35.69 34.80
CA ILE A 3 -66.82 35.36 33.51
C ILE A 3 -65.26 35.37 33.48
N ARG A 4 -64.62 34.33 32.90
CA ARG A 4 -63.83 34.39 31.63
C ARG A 4 -62.89 33.17 31.39
N ILE A 5 -63.05 32.59 30.18
CA ILE A 5 -62.02 32.27 29.15
C ILE A 5 -60.87 31.36 29.64
N GLY A 6 -60.68 30.12 29.19
CA GLY A 6 -60.61 29.64 27.80
C GLY A 6 -59.14 29.56 27.36
N LEU A 7 -58.52 28.37 27.39
CA LEU A 7 -57.30 28.08 26.65
C LEU A 7 -57.24 26.58 26.31
N MET A 8 -57.39 26.26 25.02
CA MET A 8 -57.02 24.98 24.43
C MET A 8 -55.50 24.83 24.51
N LEU A 9 -55.01 23.72 25.06
CA LEU A 9 -53.65 23.25 24.81
C LEU A 9 -53.69 22.10 23.79
N LEU A 10 -53.11 22.35 22.63
CA LEU A 10 -52.70 21.32 21.66
C LEU A 10 -51.60 20.47 22.30
N ALA A 11 -51.84 19.18 22.45
CA ALA A 11 -50.80 18.20 22.77
C ALA A 11 -50.08 17.80 21.47
N LEU A 12 -48.89 18.34 21.23
CA LEU A 12 -47.97 17.87 20.19
C LEU A 12 -47.16 16.69 20.75
N LEU A 13 -47.43 15.51 20.20
CA LEU A 13 -46.64 14.28 20.38
C LEU A 13 -45.26 14.48 19.74
N GLY A 14 -44.24 14.75 20.54
CA GLY A 14 -42.85 14.64 20.12
C GLY A 14 -42.40 13.19 20.22
N GLY A 15 -42.33 12.50 19.09
CA GLY A 15 -41.69 11.19 18.99
C GLY A 15 -40.20 11.32 19.27
N CYS A 16 -39.70 10.58 20.26
CA CYS A 16 -38.27 10.38 20.45
C CYS A 16 -37.77 9.42 19.36
N ASP A 17 -37.30 9.95 18.23
CA ASP A 17 -36.48 9.16 17.31
C ASP A 17 -35.13 8.88 17.98
N ASN A 18 -34.74 7.61 18.00
CA ASN A 18 -33.40 7.21 18.44
C ASN A 18 -32.35 7.91 17.56
N PRO A 19 -31.25 8.42 18.13
CA PRO A 19 -30.18 8.98 17.33
C PRO A 19 -29.66 7.92 16.34
N PRO A 20 -29.31 8.31 15.10
CA PRO A 20 -28.79 7.38 14.11
C PRO A 20 -27.52 6.71 14.65
N GLU A 21 -27.42 5.38 14.49
CA GLU A 21 -26.25 4.61 14.90
C GLU A 21 -24.98 5.18 14.26
N SER A 22 -23.95 5.40 15.07
CA SER A 22 -22.62 5.82 14.61
C SER A 22 -22.07 4.76 13.64
N GLN A 23 -21.84 5.15 12.39
CA GLN A 23 -21.29 4.27 11.36
C GLN A 23 -19.86 3.85 11.75
N LYS A 24 -19.68 2.55 12.03
CA LYS A 24 -18.36 1.96 12.25
C LYS A 24 -17.63 1.85 10.91
N GLY A 25 -16.53 2.59 10.76
CA GLY A 25 -15.59 2.41 9.63
C GLY A 25 -14.98 1.00 9.61
N PHE A 26 -14.41 0.61 8.47
CA PHE A 26 -13.72 -0.68 8.30
C PHE A 26 -12.77 -0.95 9.48
N ALA A 27 -12.79 -2.17 10.03
CA ALA A 27 -11.96 -2.60 11.16
C ALA A 27 -12.08 -1.80 12.49
N GLY A 28 -13.19 -1.09 12.74
CA GLY A 28 -13.39 -0.37 14.00
C GLY A 28 -12.60 0.94 14.11
N LEU A 29 -12.20 1.50 12.97
CA LEU A 29 -11.38 2.70 12.85
C LEU A 29 -12.16 4.02 13.10
N GLY A 30 -13.18 4.06 13.96
CA GLY A 30 -14.12 5.19 14.03
C GLY A 30 -14.28 5.90 15.38
N GLY A 31 -13.39 5.76 16.36
CA GLY A 31 -13.55 6.38 17.68
C GLY A 31 -13.11 7.85 17.74
N GLU A 32 -13.83 8.69 18.50
CA GLU A 32 -13.45 10.06 18.86
C GLU A 32 -12.17 10.07 19.71
N ALA A 33 -11.06 10.48 19.11
CA ALA A 33 -9.78 10.75 19.75
C ALA A 33 -9.30 12.14 19.32
N VAL A 34 -8.30 12.69 20.02
CA VAL A 34 -7.55 13.88 19.58
C VAL A 34 -7.34 13.80 18.06
N ALA A 35 -7.87 14.79 17.33
CA ALA A 35 -8.00 14.70 15.88
C ALA A 35 -6.63 14.46 15.22
N PHE A 36 -6.54 13.44 14.39
CA PHE A 36 -5.36 13.18 13.57
C PHE A 36 -5.10 14.35 12.62
N ALA A 37 -3.83 14.59 12.29
CA ALA A 37 -3.43 15.61 11.35
C ALA A 37 -4.05 15.35 9.96
N PRO A 38 -4.67 16.34 9.30
CA PRO A 38 -5.17 16.15 7.95
C PRO A 38 -4.02 16.06 6.94
N VAL A 39 -4.32 15.44 5.79
CA VAL A 39 -3.46 15.52 4.60
C VAL A 39 -3.93 16.74 3.80
N VAL A 40 -3.03 17.68 3.56
CA VAL A 40 -3.34 18.95 2.87
C VAL A 40 -2.32 19.19 1.75
N PRO A 41 -2.71 19.84 0.65
CA PRO A 41 -1.77 20.19 -0.41
C PRO A 41 -0.63 21.11 0.08
N GLY A 42 0.50 21.07 -0.61
CA GLY A 42 1.60 22.02 -0.39
C GLY A 42 2.61 21.66 0.72
N ARG A 43 2.49 20.47 1.36
CA ARG A 43 3.54 19.96 2.25
C ARG A 43 4.84 19.76 1.48
N VAL A 44 5.93 20.28 2.01
CA VAL A 44 7.29 20.05 1.46
C VAL A 44 7.88 18.81 2.12
N PHE A 45 8.37 17.88 1.30
CA PHE A 45 9.07 16.69 1.78
C PHE A 45 10.52 17.02 2.19
N GLY A 46 10.98 16.41 3.28
CA GLY A 46 12.33 16.57 3.82
C GLY A 46 12.98 15.23 4.14
N PHE A 47 14.03 14.88 3.41
CA PHE A 47 14.78 13.64 3.61
C PHE A 47 16.09 13.91 4.38
N PRO A 48 16.49 13.01 5.32
CA PRO A 48 15.96 11.67 5.55
C PRO A 48 14.77 11.58 6.53
N ALA A 49 14.31 12.70 7.09
CA ALA A 49 13.25 12.69 8.11
C ALA A 49 11.97 11.98 7.65
N ASP A 50 11.54 12.21 6.41
CA ASP A 50 10.32 11.61 5.82
C ASP A 50 10.47 10.13 5.43
N HIS A 51 11.62 9.50 5.71
CA HIS A 51 11.71 8.04 5.74
C HIS A 51 11.17 7.46 7.05
N GLY A 52 11.19 8.24 8.14
CA GLY A 52 10.72 7.84 9.46
C GLY A 52 9.20 7.83 9.61
N VAL A 53 8.77 7.74 10.87
CA VAL A 53 7.36 7.76 11.29
C VAL A 53 6.81 9.19 11.29
N HIS A 54 5.57 9.35 10.83
CA HIS A 54 4.87 10.63 10.86
C HIS A 54 3.85 10.69 12.01
N GLN A 55 4.28 11.21 13.16
CA GLN A 55 3.40 11.40 14.32
C GLN A 55 2.24 12.36 13.99
N GLY A 56 1.09 12.13 14.62
CA GLY A 56 -0.15 12.85 14.33
C GLY A 56 -0.93 12.27 13.14
N TYR A 57 -0.31 11.47 12.27
CA TYR A 57 -1.01 10.71 11.24
C TYR A 57 -1.41 9.32 11.74
N ARG A 58 -2.54 8.86 11.22
CA ARG A 58 -3.16 7.60 11.66
C ARG A 58 -2.50 6.38 11.03
N ILE A 59 -2.34 6.41 9.72
CA ILE A 59 -2.09 5.26 8.85
C ILE A 59 -0.78 5.52 8.12
N GLU A 60 0.12 4.54 8.09
CA GLU A 60 1.40 4.69 7.41
C GLU A 60 1.99 3.34 7.00
N TRP A 61 2.52 3.22 5.77
CA TRP A 61 2.96 1.95 5.18
C TRP A 61 4.35 2.06 4.55
N TRP A 62 5.24 1.13 4.89
CA TRP A 62 6.49 0.86 4.17
C TRP A 62 6.27 -0.43 3.40
N TYR A 63 6.22 -0.33 2.07
CA TYR A 63 5.78 -1.43 1.23
C TYR A 63 6.82 -1.69 0.13
N VAL A 64 7.40 -2.89 0.12
CA VAL A 64 8.41 -3.31 -0.85
C VAL A 64 7.91 -4.50 -1.64
N THR A 65 7.97 -4.40 -2.96
CA THR A 65 7.77 -5.51 -3.89
C THR A 65 9.02 -5.73 -4.72
N ALA A 66 9.31 -6.98 -5.05
CA ALA A 66 10.46 -7.35 -5.87
C ALA A 66 10.08 -8.44 -6.86
N ASN A 67 10.43 -8.23 -8.13
CA ASN A 67 10.33 -9.18 -9.22
C ASN A 67 11.73 -9.77 -9.44
N LEU A 68 11.89 -11.06 -9.20
CA LEU A 68 13.20 -11.70 -9.10
C LEU A 68 13.32 -12.86 -10.08
N LYS A 69 14.54 -13.12 -10.54
CA LYS A 69 14.91 -14.29 -11.33
C LYS A 69 16.20 -14.90 -10.80
N ASP A 70 16.34 -16.20 -10.94
CA ASP A 70 17.63 -16.88 -10.75
C ASP A 70 18.39 -17.09 -12.07
N ALA A 71 19.54 -17.78 -12.01
CA ALA A 71 20.40 -18.04 -13.15
C ALA A 71 19.75 -18.95 -14.21
N GLU A 72 18.78 -19.78 -13.82
CA GLU A 72 18.01 -20.65 -14.71
C GLU A 72 16.80 -19.93 -15.32
N GLY A 73 16.56 -18.67 -14.93
CA GLY A 73 15.45 -17.87 -15.42
C GLY A 73 14.12 -18.17 -14.72
N ARG A 74 14.13 -18.92 -13.61
CA ARG A 74 12.92 -19.14 -12.80
C ARG A 74 12.53 -17.82 -12.14
N GLU A 75 11.24 -17.50 -12.21
CA GLU A 75 10.72 -16.24 -11.73
C GLU A 75 10.12 -16.35 -10.33
N PHE A 76 10.35 -15.32 -9.54
CA PHE A 76 9.88 -15.21 -8.18
C PHE A 76 9.36 -13.80 -7.89
N GLY A 77 8.45 -13.71 -6.93
CA GLY A 77 8.04 -12.48 -6.29
C GLY A 77 8.42 -12.50 -4.82
N VAL A 78 8.94 -11.40 -4.31
CA VAL A 78 8.99 -11.12 -2.87
C VAL A 78 8.19 -9.87 -2.54
N GLN A 79 7.47 -9.92 -1.42
CA GLN A 79 6.77 -8.79 -0.85
C GLN A 79 7.10 -8.64 0.63
N TRP A 80 7.18 -7.39 1.09
CA TRP A 80 7.35 -7.02 2.49
C TRP A 80 6.59 -5.73 2.78
N THR A 81 5.76 -5.74 3.83
CA THR A 81 5.00 -4.58 4.28
C THR A 81 5.15 -4.39 5.77
N LEU A 82 5.40 -3.16 6.21
CA LEU A 82 5.20 -2.72 7.59
C LEU A 82 4.16 -1.62 7.60
N PHE A 83 3.10 -1.84 8.38
CA PHE A 83 1.99 -0.92 8.55
C PHE A 83 1.93 -0.41 9.98
N ARG A 84 1.78 0.90 10.12
CA ARG A 84 1.55 1.58 11.39
C ARG A 84 0.12 2.10 11.43
N ASN A 85 -0.59 1.76 12.49
CA ASN A 85 -1.90 2.32 12.79
C ASN A 85 -1.89 2.95 14.19
N ALA A 86 -2.03 4.26 14.27
CA ALA A 86 -2.21 4.98 15.52
C ALA A 86 -3.69 4.99 15.92
N LEU A 87 -3.94 4.76 17.21
CA LEU A 87 -5.28 4.80 17.82
C LEU A 87 -5.61 6.18 18.39
N SER A 88 -4.66 7.11 18.38
CA SER A 88 -4.82 8.51 18.82
C SER A 88 -3.88 9.43 18.03
N GLY A 89 -4.36 10.62 17.68
CA GLY A 89 -3.57 11.67 17.01
C GLY A 89 -2.66 12.47 17.95
N GLY A 90 -2.78 12.25 19.26
CA GLY A 90 -1.94 12.91 20.27
C GLY A 90 -0.53 12.32 20.37
N SER A 91 0.26 12.87 21.31
CA SER A 91 1.56 12.31 21.66
C SER A 91 1.42 10.86 22.11
N GLN A 92 2.33 10.01 21.63
CA GLN A 92 2.33 8.59 21.99
C GLN A 92 2.99 8.42 23.36
N ALA A 93 2.34 7.67 24.25
CA ALA A 93 2.95 7.25 25.51
C ALA A 93 4.04 6.19 25.27
N ASP A 94 4.95 6.04 26.23
CA ASP A 94 5.96 4.99 26.21
C ASP A 94 5.42 3.63 26.69
N GLY A 95 6.15 2.57 26.36
CA GLY A 95 5.84 1.21 26.80
C GLY A 95 4.48 0.70 26.33
N TRP A 96 3.87 -0.18 27.12
CA TRP A 96 2.58 -0.81 26.82
C TRP A 96 1.39 0.15 26.72
N ARG A 97 1.55 1.41 27.14
CA ARG A 97 0.51 2.44 27.01
C ARG A 97 0.54 3.13 25.64
N ASN A 98 1.56 2.87 24.83
CA ASN A 98 1.63 3.36 23.48
C ASN A 98 0.41 2.92 22.67
N GLN A 99 -0.18 3.86 21.94
CA GLN A 99 -1.43 3.70 21.20
C GLN A 99 -1.17 3.44 19.71
N THR A 100 0.00 2.91 19.36
CA THR A 100 0.31 2.43 18.02
C THR A 100 0.20 0.90 17.96
N ILE A 101 -0.43 0.42 16.90
CA ILE A 101 -0.41 -0.99 16.48
C ILE A 101 0.46 -1.07 15.23
N TRP A 102 1.36 -2.05 15.21
CA TRP A 102 2.15 -2.40 14.04
C TRP A 102 1.66 -3.71 13.46
N LEU A 103 1.54 -3.77 12.14
CA LEU A 103 1.20 -4.95 11.37
C LEU A 103 2.32 -5.17 10.36
N GLY A 104 2.83 -6.38 10.22
CA GLY A 104 3.82 -6.72 9.22
C GLY A 104 3.34 -7.88 8.38
N HIS A 105 3.44 -7.79 7.05
CA HIS A 105 3.17 -8.89 6.13
C HIS A 105 4.40 -9.16 5.28
N ALA A 106 4.67 -10.42 4.99
CA ALA A 106 5.72 -10.83 4.07
C ALA A 106 5.24 -12.03 3.26
N ALA A 107 5.58 -12.05 1.98
CA ALA A 107 5.24 -13.16 1.10
C ALA A 107 6.33 -13.48 0.09
N VAL A 108 6.30 -14.72 -0.38
CA VAL A 108 7.09 -15.21 -1.50
C VAL A 108 6.18 -15.91 -2.50
N THR A 109 6.44 -15.69 -3.78
CA THR A 109 5.68 -16.30 -4.87
C THR A 109 6.64 -16.90 -5.88
N SER A 110 6.37 -18.10 -6.34
CA SER A 110 6.89 -18.68 -7.59
C SER A 110 5.70 -19.02 -8.49
N ALA A 111 5.95 -19.51 -9.70
CA ALA A 111 4.88 -19.94 -10.61
C ALA A 111 3.89 -20.97 -10.02
N THR A 112 4.30 -21.74 -9.02
CA THR A 112 3.49 -22.84 -8.44
C THR A 112 3.28 -22.76 -6.93
N VAL A 113 4.00 -21.88 -6.23
CA VAL A 113 3.94 -21.77 -4.76
C VAL A 113 3.73 -20.31 -4.37
N HIS A 114 2.88 -20.07 -3.38
CA HIS A 114 2.74 -18.80 -2.71
C HIS A 114 2.65 -19.04 -1.20
N HIS A 115 3.54 -18.39 -0.44
CA HIS A 115 3.50 -18.40 1.02
C HIS A 115 3.45 -16.97 1.53
N ALA A 116 2.67 -16.76 2.58
CA ALA A 116 2.49 -15.46 3.22
C ALA A 116 2.43 -15.62 4.74
N ALA A 117 2.96 -14.63 5.46
CA ALA A 117 2.92 -14.58 6.91
C ALA A 117 2.55 -13.18 7.40
N GLU A 118 1.95 -13.09 8.60
CA GLU A 118 1.64 -11.83 9.27
C GLU A 118 2.17 -11.77 10.71
N ARG A 119 2.49 -10.54 11.16
CA ARG A 119 2.91 -10.23 12.52
C ARG A 119 2.18 -9.01 13.05
N TYR A 120 1.98 -9.00 14.37
CA TYR A 120 1.36 -7.89 15.09
C TYR A 120 2.23 -7.52 16.28
N ALA A 121 2.45 -6.23 16.48
CA ALA A 121 3.19 -5.73 17.61
C ALA A 121 2.53 -4.48 18.19
N ARG A 122 2.71 -4.28 19.50
CA ARG A 122 2.39 -3.01 20.15
C ARG A 122 3.54 -2.04 19.94
N GLY A 123 3.22 -0.76 19.74
CA GLY A 123 4.23 0.29 19.81
C GLY A 123 4.83 0.43 21.21
N GLY A 124 5.95 1.16 21.32
CA GLY A 124 6.53 1.57 22.61
C GLY A 124 7.28 0.49 23.40
N VAL A 125 7.25 -0.78 22.97
CA VAL A 125 7.92 -1.90 23.66
C VAL A 125 9.16 -2.43 22.92
N GLY A 126 9.54 -1.79 21.81
CA GLY A 126 10.73 -2.14 21.01
C GLY A 126 10.55 -3.29 20.01
N GLN A 127 9.42 -4.01 20.06
CA GLN A 127 9.14 -5.16 19.19
C GLN A 127 9.02 -4.77 17.70
N ALA A 128 8.48 -3.59 17.42
CA ALA A 128 8.37 -3.04 16.08
C ALA A 128 8.57 -1.52 16.12
N GLY A 129 9.03 -0.97 15.00
CA GLY A 129 9.25 0.46 14.89
C GLY A 129 9.90 0.87 13.58
N VAL A 130 10.09 2.17 13.45
CA VAL A 130 10.90 2.76 12.39
C VAL A 130 11.76 3.88 12.97
N ARG A 131 13.04 3.86 12.61
CA ARG A 131 14.03 4.90 12.87
C ARG A 131 14.44 5.52 11.54
N ALA A 132 14.48 6.85 11.46
CA ALA A 132 14.86 7.54 10.22
C ALA A 132 16.37 7.56 9.97
N VAL A 133 17.18 7.67 11.03
CA VAL A 133 18.65 7.82 10.94
C VAL A 133 19.36 7.01 12.05
N PRO A 134 20.22 6.04 11.69
CA PRO A 134 20.24 5.37 10.39
C PRO A 134 18.86 4.73 10.13
N PHE A 135 18.46 4.66 8.86
CA PHE A 135 17.14 4.14 8.51
C PHE A 135 17.00 2.67 8.89
N GLU A 136 15.93 2.35 9.61
CA GLU A 136 15.58 1.00 10.02
C GLU A 136 14.07 0.90 10.21
N ALA A 137 13.43 -0.07 9.58
CA ALA A 137 12.04 -0.44 9.83
C ALA A 137 11.99 -1.93 10.19
N TRP A 138 11.30 -2.29 11.28
CA TRP A 138 11.32 -3.67 11.77
C TRP A 138 10.04 -4.11 12.47
N ILE A 139 9.83 -5.42 12.49
CA ILE A 139 8.89 -6.13 13.36
C ILE A 139 9.45 -7.51 13.70
N ASP A 140 9.75 -7.71 14.98
CA ASP A 140 10.54 -8.83 15.49
C ASP A 140 11.86 -8.96 14.70
N ASP A 141 12.10 -10.09 14.02
CA ASP A 141 13.30 -10.33 13.21
C ASP A 141 13.14 -10.00 11.70
N TRP A 142 12.00 -9.44 11.28
CA TRP A 142 11.83 -8.90 9.92
C TRP A 142 12.31 -7.46 9.87
N GLN A 143 13.09 -7.12 8.85
CA GLN A 143 13.83 -5.87 8.81
C GLN A 143 13.96 -5.31 7.40
N PHE A 144 13.88 -3.98 7.30
CA PHE A 144 14.26 -3.19 6.15
C PHE A 144 15.20 -2.08 6.63
N THR A 145 16.51 -2.21 6.37
CA THR A 145 17.55 -1.39 7.00
C THR A 145 18.51 -0.81 5.98
N THR A 146 19.04 0.38 6.25
CA THR A 146 20.09 0.94 5.40
C THR A 146 21.43 0.27 5.70
N GLN A 147 22.18 0.00 4.64
CA GLN A 147 23.61 -0.32 4.67
C GLN A 147 24.46 0.86 4.17
N ALA A 148 23.81 1.93 3.70
CA ALA A 148 24.48 3.11 3.20
C ALA A 148 25.15 3.88 4.34
N SER A 149 26.39 4.31 4.11
CA SER A 149 27.11 5.25 4.98
C SER A 149 26.96 6.72 4.54
N GLY A 150 26.26 6.96 3.43
CA GLY A 150 26.04 8.27 2.82
C GLY A 150 24.79 9.00 3.32
N THR A 151 24.44 10.10 2.64
CA THR A 151 23.28 10.95 3.00
C THR A 151 21.93 10.38 2.56
N ASP A 152 21.92 9.52 1.53
CA ASP A 152 20.71 8.84 1.07
C ASP A 152 20.66 7.43 1.69
N PRO A 153 19.79 7.21 2.69
CA PRO A 153 19.68 5.89 3.30
C PRO A 153 19.15 4.84 2.31
N LEU A 154 18.37 5.23 1.30
CA LEU A 154 17.81 4.31 0.31
C LEU A 154 18.79 3.94 -0.80
N ALA A 155 20.03 4.43 -0.79
CA ALA A 155 21.02 4.07 -1.81
C ALA A 155 21.44 2.58 -1.75
N ASP A 156 21.45 2.01 -0.54
CA ASP A 156 21.83 0.62 -0.28
C ASP A 156 21.06 0.09 0.93
N MET A 157 20.16 -0.85 0.68
CA MET A 157 19.19 -1.37 1.63
C MET A 157 19.33 -2.87 1.78
N GLN A 158 19.07 -3.36 2.99
CA GLN A 158 18.95 -4.77 3.31
C GLN A 158 17.52 -5.08 3.73
N LEU A 159 16.86 -5.97 2.99
CA LEU A 159 15.52 -6.50 3.29
C LEU A 159 15.63 -7.94 3.79
N LYS A 160 14.98 -8.26 4.90
CA LYS A 160 14.95 -9.59 5.51
C LYS A 160 13.56 -9.94 6.02
N ALA A 161 13.11 -11.14 5.70
CA ALA A 161 12.01 -11.80 6.41
C ALA A 161 12.23 -13.30 6.46
N ARG A 162 11.63 -13.94 7.47
CA ARG A 162 11.61 -15.39 7.62
C ARG A 162 10.32 -15.88 8.26
N ASP A 163 9.88 -17.03 7.80
CA ASP A 163 8.76 -17.81 8.32
C ASP A 163 9.09 -19.30 8.08
N PRO A 164 8.37 -20.30 8.64
CA PRO A 164 8.75 -21.71 8.47
C PRO A 164 8.87 -22.19 7.02
N HIS A 165 8.10 -21.61 6.08
CA HIS A 165 8.07 -22.01 4.67
C HIS A 165 8.92 -21.13 3.74
N PHE A 166 9.39 -19.98 4.22
CA PHE A 166 10.18 -19.09 3.38
C PHE A 166 11.17 -18.25 4.17
N ARG A 167 12.25 -17.86 3.50
CA ARG A 167 13.18 -16.85 3.99
C ARG A 167 13.74 -16.07 2.82
N TYR A 168 13.91 -14.76 2.99
CA TYR A 168 14.70 -13.98 2.05
C TYR A 168 15.63 -13.01 2.76
N GLU A 169 16.77 -12.81 2.14
CA GLU A 169 17.78 -11.83 2.53
C GLU A 169 18.27 -11.16 1.24
N LEU A 170 17.77 -9.96 1.00
CA LEU A 170 17.90 -9.25 -0.28
C LEU A 170 18.58 -7.90 -0.05
N ARG A 171 19.59 -7.61 -0.87
CA ARG A 171 20.20 -6.29 -0.96
C ARG A 171 19.56 -5.53 -2.11
N LEU A 172 19.01 -4.35 -1.83
CA LEU A 172 18.36 -3.47 -2.79
C LEU A 172 19.19 -2.20 -2.92
N THR A 173 19.67 -1.90 -4.12
CA THR A 173 20.47 -0.69 -4.38
C THR A 173 19.80 0.20 -5.41
N SER A 174 19.94 1.51 -5.25
CA SER A 174 19.51 2.48 -6.25
C SER A 174 20.49 3.64 -6.29
N THR A 175 20.81 4.09 -7.49
CA THR A 175 21.58 5.33 -7.72
C THR A 175 20.68 6.47 -8.19
N ARG A 176 19.36 6.22 -8.24
CA ARG A 176 18.36 7.14 -8.77
C ARG A 176 17.56 7.77 -7.63
N PRO A 177 17.15 9.05 -7.80
CA PRO A 177 16.34 9.70 -6.79
C PRO A 177 15.00 8.99 -6.62
N LEU A 178 14.45 9.07 -5.41
CA LEU A 178 13.05 8.74 -5.16
C LEU A 178 12.13 9.68 -5.95
N VAL A 179 10.88 9.25 -6.11
CA VAL A 179 9.87 9.95 -6.90
C VAL A 179 8.69 10.29 -6.00
N LEU A 180 8.36 11.59 -5.92
CA LEU A 180 7.15 12.04 -5.23
C LEU A 180 5.92 11.75 -6.10
N GLN A 181 4.90 11.11 -5.53
CA GLN A 181 3.66 10.77 -6.23
C GLN A 181 2.68 11.95 -6.24
N GLY A 182 1.76 11.99 -7.20
CA GLY A 182 0.74 13.04 -7.30
C GLY A 182 1.35 14.44 -7.45
N ASP A 183 0.73 15.45 -6.83
CA ASP A 183 1.25 16.82 -6.82
C ASP A 183 2.31 16.97 -5.72
N LYS A 184 3.58 16.76 -6.08
CA LYS A 184 4.75 16.91 -5.20
C LYS A 184 4.61 16.13 -3.88
N GLY A 185 4.05 14.93 -3.97
CA GLY A 185 3.87 14.02 -2.85
C GLY A 185 2.47 14.08 -2.23
N PHE A 186 1.62 15.03 -2.61
CA PHE A 186 0.19 15.01 -2.28
C PHE A 186 -0.57 14.18 -3.32
N SER A 187 -1.07 13.02 -2.90
CA SER A 187 -1.77 12.06 -3.78
C SER A 187 -3.23 11.88 -3.35
N GLN A 188 -4.16 12.26 -4.23
CA GLN A 188 -5.58 12.01 -4.02
C GLN A 188 -5.93 10.54 -4.30
N LYS A 189 -6.86 10.00 -3.51
CA LYS A 189 -7.32 8.60 -3.56
C LYS A 189 -8.80 8.46 -3.92
N SER A 190 -9.53 9.56 -3.89
CA SER A 190 -10.94 9.60 -4.28
C SER A 190 -11.36 11.02 -4.64
N GLU A 191 -12.45 11.15 -5.39
CA GLU A 191 -13.07 12.44 -5.72
C GLU A 191 -13.60 13.19 -4.47
N GLN A 192 -13.82 12.46 -3.37
CA GLN A 192 -14.30 13.02 -2.10
C GLN A 192 -13.17 13.69 -1.28
N GLY A 193 -12.00 13.89 -1.89
CA GLY A 193 -10.88 14.64 -1.30
C GLY A 193 -10.03 13.85 -0.32
N GLN A 194 -10.19 12.53 -0.25
CA GLN A 194 -9.27 11.72 0.54
C GLN A 194 -7.91 11.70 -0.12
N ALA A 195 -6.86 11.91 0.66
CA ALA A 195 -5.50 12.01 0.14
C ALA A 195 -4.50 11.37 1.08
N SER A 196 -3.30 11.12 0.56
CA SER A 196 -2.14 10.66 1.29
C SER A 196 -0.90 11.45 0.88
N TYR A 197 0.06 11.53 1.78
CA TYR A 197 1.41 11.92 1.40
C TYR A 197 2.16 10.68 0.95
N TYR A 198 2.77 10.74 -0.24
CA TYR A 198 3.20 9.53 -0.94
C TYR A 198 4.43 9.77 -1.82
N TYR A 199 5.42 8.90 -1.68
CA TYR A 199 6.55 8.78 -2.60
C TYR A 199 6.95 7.31 -2.80
N SER A 200 7.75 7.08 -3.83
CA SER A 200 8.25 5.76 -4.19
C SER A 200 9.75 5.78 -4.48
N GLN A 201 10.44 4.66 -4.30
CA GLN A 201 11.74 4.37 -4.90
C GLN A 201 11.54 3.21 -5.89
N PRO A 202 11.26 3.51 -7.18
CA PRO A 202 10.86 2.50 -8.15
C PRO A 202 12.04 1.86 -8.90
N PHE A 203 13.28 2.30 -8.61
CA PHE A 203 14.47 1.91 -9.36
C PHE A 203 15.40 0.98 -8.59
N PHE A 204 14.92 0.32 -7.53
CA PHE A 204 15.75 -0.63 -6.81
C PHE A 204 16.18 -1.78 -7.72
N GLN A 205 17.46 -2.12 -7.66
CA GLN A 205 18.02 -3.35 -8.18
C GLN A 205 18.32 -4.28 -7.02
N THR A 206 17.76 -5.47 -7.08
CA THR A 206 17.81 -6.44 -6.01
C THR A 206 18.76 -7.57 -6.34
N SER A 207 19.48 -8.04 -5.34
CA SER A 207 20.24 -9.29 -5.40
C SER A 207 20.24 -9.96 -4.02
N GLY A 208 20.30 -11.29 -3.96
CA GLY A 208 20.40 -11.97 -2.68
C GLY A 208 19.99 -13.43 -2.72
N GLN A 209 19.51 -13.92 -1.58
CA GLN A 209 19.08 -15.29 -1.39
C GLN A 209 17.59 -15.35 -1.06
N LEU A 210 16.91 -16.27 -1.71
CA LEU A 210 15.52 -16.64 -1.46
C LEU A 210 15.47 -18.13 -1.13
N GLU A 211 14.72 -18.51 -0.11
CA GLU A 211 14.45 -19.89 0.27
C GLU A 211 12.93 -20.10 0.28
N ILE A 212 12.46 -21.14 -0.40
CA ILE A 212 11.05 -21.56 -0.44
C ILE A 212 11.02 -23.07 -0.17
N ASP A 213 10.30 -23.50 0.86
CA ASP A 213 10.15 -24.91 1.26
C ASP A 213 11.50 -25.66 1.37
N GLY A 214 12.51 -24.98 1.92
CA GLY A 214 13.86 -25.50 2.11
C GLY A 214 14.77 -25.44 0.87
N GLN A 215 14.25 -25.10 -0.31
CA GLN A 215 15.03 -24.92 -1.52
C GLN A 215 15.56 -23.49 -1.62
N ARG A 216 16.87 -23.34 -1.86
CA ARG A 216 17.53 -22.04 -1.99
C ARG A 216 17.75 -21.62 -3.43
N TYR A 217 17.62 -20.32 -3.67
CA TYR A 217 17.78 -19.65 -4.95
C TYR A 217 18.63 -18.39 -4.75
N THR A 218 19.68 -18.25 -5.57
CA THR A 218 20.37 -16.97 -5.73
C THR A 218 19.61 -16.17 -6.77
N VAL A 219 19.11 -15.00 -6.38
CA VAL A 219 18.14 -14.25 -7.17
C VAL A 219 18.56 -12.81 -7.37
N SER A 220 18.08 -12.21 -8.47
CA SER A 220 18.25 -10.80 -8.78
C SER A 220 17.08 -10.26 -9.61
N GLY A 221 16.84 -8.96 -9.57
CA GLY A 221 15.80 -8.30 -10.37
C GLY A 221 15.32 -6.97 -9.79
N PRO A 222 14.39 -6.27 -10.46
CA PRO A 222 13.91 -4.99 -9.99
C PRO A 222 13.07 -5.10 -8.72
N ALA A 223 13.05 -4.02 -7.94
CA ALA A 223 12.16 -3.84 -6.81
C ALA A 223 11.62 -2.42 -6.76
N TRP A 224 10.52 -2.27 -6.02
CA TRP A 224 9.80 -1.04 -5.81
C TRP A 224 9.56 -0.85 -4.32
N LEU A 225 9.81 0.36 -3.81
CA LEU A 225 9.36 0.79 -2.49
C LEU A 225 8.28 1.85 -2.64
N ASP A 226 7.22 1.70 -1.85
CA ASP A 226 6.23 2.73 -1.58
C ASP A 226 6.26 3.17 -0.12
N ARG A 227 6.07 4.47 0.05
CA ARG A 227 6.01 5.15 1.34
C ARG A 227 4.85 6.10 1.38
N GLU A 228 3.88 5.77 2.22
CA GLU A 228 2.63 6.48 2.25
C GLU A 228 2.12 6.69 3.68
N TRP A 229 1.55 7.86 3.97
CA TRP A 229 0.82 8.10 5.21
C TRP A 229 -0.38 9.03 5.06
N SER A 230 -1.39 8.81 5.91
CA SER A 230 -2.64 9.58 5.93
C SER A 230 -3.39 9.44 7.26
N SER A 231 -4.55 10.10 7.35
CA SER A 231 -5.41 10.06 8.54
C SER A 231 -6.84 9.60 8.26
N GLN A 232 -7.19 9.43 6.99
CA GLN A 232 -8.53 9.06 6.56
C GLN A 232 -8.57 7.57 6.19
N PRO A 233 -9.36 6.74 6.89
CA PRO A 233 -9.61 5.37 6.45
C PRO A 233 -10.46 5.37 5.17
N LEU A 234 -10.60 4.19 4.56
CA LEU A 234 -11.58 4.00 3.49
C LEU A 234 -13.00 4.34 3.96
N THR A 235 -13.81 4.94 3.08
CA THR A 235 -15.23 5.23 3.35
C THR A 235 -16.10 3.98 3.17
N ALA A 236 -17.33 4.01 3.70
CA ALA A 236 -18.28 2.90 3.57
C ALA A 236 -18.74 2.62 2.12
N ASN A 237 -18.53 3.57 1.19
CA ASN A 237 -18.82 3.40 -0.24
C ASN A 237 -17.66 2.72 -1.01
N GLN A 238 -16.47 2.66 -0.43
CA GLN A 238 -15.31 2.06 -1.05
C GLN A 238 -15.31 0.55 -0.79
N THR A 239 -15.26 -0.25 -1.87
CA THR A 239 -15.30 -1.71 -1.78
C THR A 239 -13.91 -2.33 -1.72
N GLY A 240 -12.91 -1.66 -2.26
CA GLY A 240 -11.51 -2.09 -2.28
C GLY A 240 -10.74 -1.39 -3.38
N TRP A 241 -9.46 -1.73 -3.52
CA TRP A 241 -8.61 -1.14 -4.56
C TRP A 241 -7.92 -2.19 -5.42
N ASP A 242 -7.45 -1.74 -6.58
CA ASP A 242 -6.48 -2.42 -7.44
C ASP A 242 -5.27 -1.50 -7.56
N TRP A 243 -4.09 -1.98 -7.22
CA TRP A 243 -2.85 -1.23 -7.30
C TRP A 243 -1.83 -1.98 -8.14
N PHE A 244 -1.09 -1.25 -8.99
CA PHE A 244 -0.03 -1.79 -9.83
C PHE A 244 1.24 -0.97 -9.64
N SER A 245 2.39 -1.65 -9.56
CA SER A 245 3.71 -1.09 -9.84
C SER A 245 4.36 -1.87 -10.96
N LEU A 246 4.65 -1.22 -12.08
CA LEU A 246 5.19 -1.86 -13.28
C LEU A 246 6.56 -1.30 -13.60
N HIS A 247 7.51 -2.20 -13.84
CA HIS A 247 8.82 -1.95 -14.40
C HIS A 247 8.77 -2.30 -15.90
N LEU A 248 8.82 -1.30 -16.78
CA LEU A 248 8.88 -1.53 -18.23
C LEU A 248 10.32 -1.75 -18.67
N ASP A 249 10.54 -2.66 -19.63
CA ASP A 249 11.89 -3.00 -20.13
C ASP A 249 12.60 -1.81 -20.80
N SER A 250 11.84 -0.81 -21.25
CA SER A 250 12.33 0.45 -21.80
C SER A 250 12.88 1.41 -20.73
N GLY A 251 12.68 1.10 -19.44
CA GLY A 251 13.24 1.81 -18.29
C GLY A 251 12.24 2.69 -17.54
N GLU A 252 11.07 2.96 -18.11
CA GLU A 252 9.97 3.66 -17.45
C GLU A 252 9.32 2.80 -16.37
N GLN A 253 8.72 3.49 -15.41
CA GLN A 253 8.05 2.91 -14.27
C GLN A 253 6.61 3.44 -14.23
N VAL A 254 5.63 2.58 -13.97
CA VAL A 254 4.22 2.97 -13.97
C VAL A 254 3.58 2.52 -12.66
N MET A 255 3.04 3.47 -11.91
CA MET A 255 2.14 3.17 -10.79
C MET A 255 0.71 3.45 -11.22
N LEU A 256 -0.22 2.52 -10.98
CA LEU A 256 -1.64 2.72 -11.22
C LEU A 256 -2.43 2.36 -9.97
N TYR A 257 -3.50 3.10 -9.72
CA TYR A 257 -4.38 2.87 -8.60
C TYR A 257 -5.83 3.06 -9.02
N ARG A 258 -6.66 2.05 -8.75
CA ARG A 258 -8.10 2.08 -8.94
C ARG A 258 -8.81 1.85 -7.62
N MET A 259 -9.53 2.84 -7.12
CA MET A 259 -10.45 2.69 -6.00
C MET A 259 -11.84 2.34 -6.51
N ARG A 260 -12.35 1.17 -6.14
CA ARG A 260 -13.68 0.70 -6.52
C ARG A 260 -14.72 1.16 -5.51
N HIS A 261 -15.88 1.54 -6.03
CA HIS A 261 -17.02 1.99 -5.23
C HIS A 261 -18.19 0.99 -5.36
N LYS A 262 -19.11 0.99 -4.38
CA LYS A 262 -20.38 0.25 -4.51
C LYS A 262 -21.24 0.86 -5.60
N ASP A 263 -21.31 2.19 -5.59
CA ASP A 263 -22.09 3.00 -6.52
C ASP A 263 -21.17 3.98 -7.26
N GLY A 264 -21.38 4.12 -8.57
CA GLY A 264 -20.66 5.06 -9.44
C GLY A 264 -19.40 4.49 -10.10
N ALA A 265 -18.72 5.34 -10.88
CA ALA A 265 -17.46 4.98 -11.51
C ALA A 265 -16.33 4.84 -10.48
N PRO A 266 -15.36 3.95 -10.71
CA PRO A 266 -14.17 3.89 -9.86
C PRO A 266 -13.34 5.16 -10.01
N TYR A 267 -12.64 5.54 -8.94
CA TYR A 267 -11.59 6.55 -9.03
C TYR A 267 -10.31 5.91 -9.57
N LEU A 268 -9.73 6.48 -10.63
CA LEU A 268 -8.55 5.95 -11.31
C LEU A 268 -7.48 7.04 -11.43
N THR A 269 -6.27 6.72 -11.01
CA THR A 269 -5.11 7.60 -11.14
C THR A 269 -3.84 6.76 -11.30
N GLY A 270 -2.74 7.42 -11.64
CA GLY A 270 -1.43 6.79 -11.68
C GLY A 270 -0.33 7.82 -11.84
N THR A 271 0.88 7.31 -12.00
CA THR A 271 2.06 8.11 -12.28
C THR A 271 2.89 7.39 -13.33
N TRP A 272 3.18 8.10 -14.42
CA TRP A 272 4.20 7.71 -15.38
C TRP A 272 5.53 8.30 -14.93
N ILE A 273 6.53 7.44 -14.73
CA ILE A 273 7.87 7.85 -14.33
C ILE A 273 8.79 7.49 -15.48
N ASP A 274 9.36 8.50 -16.13
CA ASP A 274 10.22 8.25 -17.28
C ASP A 274 11.54 7.55 -16.88
N ALA A 275 12.31 7.12 -17.87
CA ALA A 275 13.59 6.45 -17.67
C ALA A 275 14.67 7.35 -17.03
N ARG A 276 14.39 8.63 -16.74
CA ARG A 276 15.26 9.56 -15.99
C ARG A 276 14.75 9.81 -14.57
N GLY A 277 13.58 9.26 -14.20
CA GLY A 277 12.95 9.47 -12.89
C GLY A 277 12.02 10.67 -12.82
N GLN A 278 11.68 11.30 -13.95
CA GLN A 278 10.70 12.39 -13.96
C GLN A 278 9.28 11.84 -13.90
N ALA A 279 8.56 12.18 -12.82
CA ALA A 279 7.16 11.83 -12.64
C ALA A 279 6.23 12.75 -13.43
N GLN A 280 5.21 12.14 -14.03
CA GLN A 280 4.07 12.80 -14.66
C GLN A 280 2.79 12.13 -14.15
N PRO A 281 1.86 12.89 -13.54
CA PRO A 281 0.60 12.32 -13.08
C PRO A 281 -0.23 11.83 -14.27
N LEU A 282 -0.98 10.76 -14.03
CA LEU A 282 -1.97 10.22 -14.94
C LEU A 282 -3.35 10.35 -14.28
N HIS A 283 -4.28 10.93 -15.02
CA HIS A 283 -5.66 11.09 -14.61
C HIS A 283 -6.53 9.98 -15.20
N ALA A 284 -7.76 9.84 -14.71
CA ALA A 284 -8.69 8.81 -15.16
C ALA A 284 -8.90 8.81 -16.69
N ALA A 285 -8.89 9.99 -17.33
CA ALA A 285 -9.05 10.10 -18.79
C ALA A 285 -7.82 9.61 -19.59
N ASP A 286 -6.66 9.47 -18.95
CA ASP A 286 -5.44 9.01 -19.58
C ASP A 286 -5.30 7.48 -19.56
N ILE A 287 -6.10 6.78 -18.75
CA ILE A 287 -5.90 5.37 -18.40
C ILE A 287 -7.13 4.54 -18.77
N GLU A 288 -6.91 3.49 -19.56
CA GLU A 288 -7.85 2.38 -19.70
C GLU A 288 -7.34 1.18 -18.91
N LEU A 289 -8.07 0.76 -17.87
CA LEU A 289 -7.70 -0.36 -17.00
C LEU A 289 -8.84 -1.38 -16.89
N VAL A 290 -8.71 -2.49 -17.63
CA VAL A 290 -9.80 -3.44 -17.85
C VAL A 290 -9.37 -4.86 -17.45
N PRO A 291 -10.08 -5.55 -16.53
CA PRO A 291 -9.83 -6.96 -16.28
C PRO A 291 -10.29 -7.77 -17.50
N VAL A 292 -9.44 -8.66 -18.01
CA VAL A 292 -9.73 -9.46 -19.23
C VAL A 292 -9.88 -10.94 -18.96
N ASP A 293 -9.39 -11.43 -17.81
CA ASP A 293 -9.55 -12.82 -17.39
C ASP A 293 -9.53 -12.94 -15.86
N THR A 294 -10.20 -13.97 -15.35
CA THR A 294 -10.34 -14.22 -13.91
C THR A 294 -9.98 -15.66 -13.56
N ALA A 295 -9.40 -15.86 -12.38
CA ALA A 295 -9.18 -17.17 -11.79
C ALA A 295 -10.02 -17.37 -10.53
N ARG A 296 -10.34 -18.63 -10.22
CA ARG A 296 -11.01 -19.00 -8.96
C ARG A 296 -9.94 -19.21 -7.88
N VAL A 297 -9.80 -18.25 -6.97
CA VAL A 297 -8.75 -18.25 -5.95
C VAL A 297 -9.40 -18.18 -4.58
N SER A 298 -9.13 -19.15 -3.69
CA SER A 298 -9.69 -19.20 -2.33
C SER A 298 -11.23 -18.97 -2.30
N GLY A 299 -11.95 -19.56 -3.27
CA GLY A 299 -13.40 -19.42 -3.39
C GLY A 299 -13.89 -18.07 -3.92
N ARG A 300 -13.03 -17.24 -4.50
CA ARG A 300 -13.35 -15.91 -5.06
C ARG A 300 -12.98 -15.83 -6.54
N SER A 301 -13.66 -14.96 -7.29
CA SER A 301 -13.31 -14.69 -8.69
C SER A 301 -12.34 -13.51 -8.73
N MET A 302 -11.06 -13.77 -8.98
CA MET A 302 -10.01 -12.76 -8.94
C MET A 302 -9.57 -12.40 -10.36
N PRO A 303 -9.54 -11.12 -10.75
CA PRO A 303 -9.01 -10.71 -12.05
C PRO A 303 -7.48 -10.80 -12.03
N VAL A 304 -6.95 -11.85 -12.64
CA VAL A 304 -5.51 -12.16 -12.66
C VAL A 304 -4.85 -11.82 -14.00
N ARG A 305 -5.64 -11.33 -14.97
CA ARG A 305 -5.13 -10.76 -16.23
C ARG A 305 -5.85 -9.47 -16.56
N TRP A 306 -5.08 -8.47 -16.98
CA TRP A 306 -5.59 -7.12 -17.25
C TRP A 306 -5.07 -6.59 -18.57
N SER A 307 -5.88 -5.79 -19.25
CA SER A 307 -5.44 -4.89 -20.31
C SER A 307 -5.27 -3.49 -19.73
N ILE A 308 -4.13 -2.87 -20.04
CA ILE A 308 -3.78 -1.53 -19.59
C ILE A 308 -3.38 -0.70 -20.81
N LYS A 309 -4.03 0.44 -21.02
CA LYS A 309 -3.66 1.39 -22.07
C LYS A 309 -3.47 2.79 -21.50
N ILE A 310 -2.44 3.45 -21.99
CA ILE A 310 -2.17 4.87 -21.78
C ILE A 310 -1.83 5.48 -23.15
N PRO A 311 -2.83 5.88 -23.95
CA PRO A 311 -2.63 6.28 -25.35
C PRO A 311 -1.62 7.42 -25.51
N GLY A 312 -1.63 8.40 -24.61
CA GLY A 312 -0.67 9.52 -24.60
C GLY A 312 0.79 9.11 -24.37
N LYS A 313 1.02 7.85 -23.95
CA LYS A 313 2.34 7.24 -23.78
C LYS A 313 2.62 6.10 -24.77
N GLN A 314 1.70 5.84 -25.71
CA GLN A 314 1.77 4.70 -26.64
C GLN A 314 1.91 3.35 -25.90
N LEU A 315 1.38 3.28 -24.68
CA LEU A 315 1.35 2.06 -23.87
C LEU A 315 0.04 1.32 -24.16
N GLU A 316 0.16 0.09 -24.63
CA GLU A 316 -0.93 -0.88 -24.75
C GLU A 316 -0.37 -2.25 -24.40
N ILE A 317 -0.60 -2.64 -23.15
CA ILE A 317 -0.01 -3.83 -22.56
C ILE A 317 -1.08 -4.74 -21.95
N SER A 318 -0.71 -5.99 -21.72
CA SER A 318 -1.43 -6.94 -20.90
C SER A 318 -0.57 -7.38 -19.72
N THR A 319 -1.17 -7.49 -18.54
CA THR A 319 -0.52 -8.06 -17.35
C THR A 319 -1.08 -9.43 -17.03
N HIS A 320 -0.23 -10.33 -16.57
CA HIS A 320 -0.59 -11.70 -16.20
C HIS A 320 0.07 -12.08 -14.88
N ALA A 321 -0.71 -12.55 -13.91
CA ALA A 321 -0.15 -13.05 -12.65
C ALA A 321 0.80 -14.23 -12.91
N LEU A 322 1.99 -14.20 -12.31
CA LEU A 322 2.93 -15.32 -12.33
C LEU A 322 2.29 -16.58 -11.71
N ASN A 323 1.54 -16.36 -10.62
CA ASN A 323 0.78 -17.39 -9.93
C ASN A 323 -0.61 -16.83 -9.61
N PRO A 324 -1.69 -17.40 -10.18
CA PRO A 324 -3.04 -16.93 -9.90
C PRO A 324 -3.44 -17.15 -8.43
N ASP A 325 -2.83 -18.11 -7.72
CA ASP A 325 -3.15 -18.47 -6.33
C ASP A 325 -2.37 -17.63 -5.30
N ALA A 326 -1.90 -16.43 -5.67
CA ALA A 326 -1.20 -15.48 -4.80
C ALA A 326 -2.12 -14.79 -3.76
N TRP A 327 -2.84 -15.62 -2.99
CA TRP A 327 -3.79 -15.20 -1.97
C TRP A 327 -3.11 -15.04 -0.62
N MET A 328 -3.14 -13.82 -0.10
CA MET A 328 -2.67 -13.47 1.23
C MET A 328 -3.74 -13.88 2.26
N ALA A 329 -3.70 -15.14 2.72
CA ALA A 329 -4.62 -15.72 3.71
C ALA A 329 -4.37 -15.21 5.14
N LEU A 330 -4.24 -13.89 5.29
CA LEU A 330 -3.95 -13.19 6.53
C LEU A 330 -5.24 -12.80 7.28
N ARG A 331 -5.14 -12.17 8.46
CA ARG A 331 -6.33 -11.72 9.21
C ARG A 331 -7.18 -10.72 8.43
N ILE A 332 -6.53 -9.86 7.66
CA ILE A 332 -7.18 -9.04 6.63
C ILE A 332 -6.74 -9.64 5.30
N PRO A 333 -7.61 -10.40 4.61
CA PRO A 333 -7.20 -11.13 3.43
C PRO A 333 -7.28 -10.27 2.17
N TYR A 334 -6.37 -10.50 1.24
CA TYR A 334 -6.29 -9.82 -0.04
C TYR A 334 -5.49 -10.67 -1.04
N TRP A 335 -5.43 -10.24 -2.30
CA TRP A 335 -4.62 -10.88 -3.33
C TRP A 335 -3.43 -9.99 -3.65
N GLU A 336 -2.23 -10.57 -3.71
CA GLU A 336 -1.01 -9.81 -3.95
C GLU A 336 0.03 -10.70 -4.62
N GLY A 337 0.44 -10.34 -5.83
CA GLY A 337 1.38 -11.18 -6.56
C GLY A 337 2.11 -10.48 -7.71
N PRO A 338 3.27 -11.03 -8.10
CA PRO A 338 4.02 -10.53 -9.25
C PRO A 338 3.24 -10.79 -10.55
N VAL A 339 3.32 -9.83 -11.45
CA VAL A 339 2.76 -9.89 -12.80
C VAL A 339 3.85 -9.75 -13.86
N GLN A 340 3.68 -10.47 -14.96
CA GLN A 340 4.45 -10.28 -16.19
C GLN A 340 3.73 -9.27 -17.09
N VAL A 341 4.49 -8.45 -17.82
CA VAL A 341 3.97 -7.45 -18.77
C VAL A 341 4.35 -7.84 -20.20
N SER A 342 3.39 -7.75 -21.12
CA SER A 342 3.59 -7.99 -22.56
C SER A 342 2.72 -7.07 -23.40
N GLY A 343 2.96 -6.97 -24.72
CA GLY A 343 2.23 -6.08 -25.63
C GLY A 343 3.17 -5.08 -26.28
N SER A 344 2.81 -3.78 -26.28
CA SER A 344 3.67 -2.74 -26.84
C SER A 344 5.00 -2.57 -26.09
N HIS A 345 5.03 -3.00 -24.82
CA HIS A 345 6.23 -3.04 -23.98
C HIS A 345 6.28 -4.39 -23.25
N GLY A 346 7.50 -4.88 -23.01
CA GLY A 346 7.77 -5.95 -22.06
C GLY A 346 8.01 -5.39 -20.66
N GLY A 347 8.00 -6.26 -19.66
CA GLY A 347 8.34 -5.88 -18.29
C GLY A 347 7.82 -6.84 -17.24
N SER A 348 7.88 -6.38 -16.00
CA SER A 348 7.37 -7.09 -14.83
C SER A 348 6.79 -6.11 -13.81
N GLY A 349 6.10 -6.59 -12.80
CA GLY A 349 5.57 -5.72 -11.76
C GLY A 349 4.82 -6.46 -10.69
N TYR A 350 4.02 -5.74 -9.92
CA TYR A 350 3.13 -6.28 -8.91
C TYR A 350 1.71 -5.80 -9.12
N LEU A 351 0.77 -6.63 -8.68
CA LEU A 351 -0.63 -6.30 -8.55
C LEU A 351 -1.06 -6.61 -7.11
N GLU A 352 -1.69 -5.63 -6.45
CA GLU A 352 -2.37 -5.81 -5.18
C GLU A 352 -3.87 -5.52 -5.37
N MET A 353 -4.71 -6.41 -4.85
CA MET A 353 -6.15 -6.33 -4.97
C MET A 353 -6.82 -6.63 -3.62
N THR A 354 -7.56 -5.66 -3.11
CA THR A 354 -8.30 -5.78 -1.84
C THR A 354 -9.80 -5.75 -2.12
N GLY A 355 -10.64 -6.39 -1.30
CA GLY A 355 -12.09 -6.22 -1.38
C GLY A 355 -12.78 -6.91 -2.57
N TYR A 356 -12.33 -8.12 -2.91
CA TYR A 356 -12.96 -9.03 -3.89
C TYR A 356 -13.70 -10.20 -3.21
#